data_AF-A0A931MRP3-F1
#
_entry.id   AF-A0A931MRP3-F1
#
_cell.length_a   1.000
_cell.length_b   1.000
_cell.length_c   1.000
_cell.angle_alpha   90.00
_cell.angle_beta   90.00
_cell.angle_gamma   90.00
#
_symmetry.space_group_name_H-M   'P 1'
#
loop_
_entity.id
_entity.type
_entity.pdbx_description
1 polymer ?
#
loop_
_entity_poly.entity_id
_entity_poly.type
_entity_poly.pdbx_seq_one_letter_code
_entity_poly.pdbx_strand_id
1 'polypeptide(L)'
;MASTQVDRLALIEARQGRVIAAVTDFGDRHPLTARVWGWLSLDFTGIAFAALFFCWSLSPSLLPRDWLFQGLIGGINAAIGYGVGCAVGWAVYRFVLSWARWWPPPIPVLRAIKVAVPVAAIVASLMALVFSAVQQRQLAALMGAEGTTTSGYLRTLALALAVSGLLVALWRGLRDIGRWIAWQLIRRHLPAGLARTLGVLVVVLVTAMLIDGVLIRGTYAIVNSAFSIQDAETRPGAVQPMNPEKSGSPESLAPWDTLGFEGRNFVSRGLHAGELEAVNGTPAKEPIRVYVGLGTADTVEKRADLVIDELERTGAFDRKVLVIIPTTGTGWVNPTAAQAMELVHNGDLAMVAWQYSFLPSWISFLADRDKAAEAGRILVDRVHERWLAQPPDRRPELYVYGESLGTQSGEGAFDTLADIRETVDGVLWVGPPNANRLWHQLVDRRDPGTPEVQPVYADGMVVRFTDDAEDLDNPPSPWLNPRVLYIQHASDPVVWWSTDLLFTRPDWLSEPPGPDRLPQMRWFPIVTFWQVSADLTNAAGVPDGHGHNYGTEVLDGWVAVTQPEGWTSTDTERVRFALEALAGTQGPEK
;
A
#
# COMPACT_ATOMS: atom_id res chain seq x y z
N MET A 1 29.77 -45.94 -25.23
CA MET A 1 28.45 -45.29 -25.23
C MET A 1 28.49 -43.78 -24.93
N ALA A 2 29.56 -43.23 -24.33
CA ALA A 2 29.69 -41.78 -24.11
C ALA A 2 30.14 -40.97 -25.35
N SER A 3 30.94 -41.56 -26.26
CA SER A 3 31.44 -40.85 -27.46
C SER A 3 30.33 -40.53 -28.49
N THR A 4 29.34 -41.41 -28.62
CA THR A 4 28.20 -41.24 -29.55
C THR A 4 27.21 -40.16 -29.09
N GLN A 5 27.26 -39.76 -27.83
CA GLN A 5 26.39 -38.70 -27.28
C GLN A 5 27.00 -37.31 -27.49
N VAL A 6 28.33 -37.20 -27.39
CA VAL A 6 29.10 -35.97 -27.67
C VAL A 6 29.09 -35.64 -29.16
N ASP A 7 29.23 -36.66 -30.03
CA ASP A 7 29.13 -36.48 -31.48
C ASP A 7 27.74 -36.02 -31.95
N ARG A 8 26.67 -36.46 -31.29
CA ARG A 8 25.30 -36.00 -31.60
C ARG A 8 25.07 -34.54 -31.19
N LEU A 9 25.58 -34.12 -30.04
CA LEU A 9 25.49 -32.73 -29.57
C LEU A 9 26.27 -31.76 -30.47
N ALA A 10 27.48 -32.13 -30.89
CA ALA A 10 28.29 -31.34 -31.82
C ALA A 10 27.65 -31.24 -33.22
N LEU A 11 27.04 -32.33 -33.72
CA LEU A 11 26.31 -32.32 -35.00
C LEU A 11 25.04 -31.45 -34.93
N ILE A 12 24.39 -31.37 -33.75
CA ILE A 12 23.19 -30.56 -33.52
C ILE A 12 23.54 -29.07 -33.41
N GLU A 13 24.61 -28.70 -32.70
CA GLU A 13 25.12 -27.32 -32.64
C GLU A 13 25.57 -26.83 -34.02
N ALA A 14 26.24 -27.68 -34.81
CA ALA A 14 26.64 -27.34 -36.18
C ALA A 14 25.44 -27.17 -37.14
N ARG A 15 24.32 -27.88 -36.89
CA ARG A 15 23.10 -27.80 -37.71
C ARG A 15 22.20 -26.64 -37.27
N GLN A 16 22.11 -26.34 -35.97
CA GLN A 16 21.49 -25.12 -35.46
C GLN A 16 22.26 -23.88 -35.89
N GLY A 17 23.59 -23.91 -35.85
CA GLY A 17 24.43 -22.82 -36.38
C GLY A 17 24.17 -22.54 -37.86
N ARG A 18 23.97 -23.58 -38.69
CA ARG A 18 23.60 -23.41 -40.11
C ARG A 18 22.16 -22.95 -40.33
N VAL A 19 21.21 -23.34 -39.48
CA VAL A 19 19.80 -22.90 -39.58
C VAL A 19 19.61 -21.48 -39.03
N ILE A 20 20.41 -21.07 -38.04
CA ILE A 20 20.47 -19.70 -37.55
C ILE A 20 21.14 -18.82 -38.61
N ALA A 21 22.31 -19.22 -39.13
CA ALA A 21 23.03 -18.48 -40.17
C ALA A 21 22.25 -18.35 -41.50
N ALA A 22 21.52 -19.39 -41.93
CA ALA A 22 20.75 -19.34 -43.17
C ALA A 22 19.44 -18.52 -43.08
N VAL A 23 19.06 -18.03 -41.88
CA VAL A 23 17.83 -17.28 -41.65
C VAL A 23 18.10 -15.85 -41.12
N THR A 24 19.37 -15.50 -40.86
CA THR A 24 19.80 -14.16 -40.41
C THR A 24 20.71 -13.42 -41.39
N ASP A 25 20.57 -13.69 -42.70
CA ASP A 25 21.41 -13.12 -43.77
C ASP A 25 21.12 -11.63 -44.08
N PHE A 26 21.08 -10.80 -43.05
CA PHE A 26 21.06 -9.34 -43.17
C PHE A 26 21.88 -8.61 -42.07
N GLY A 27 22.40 -9.33 -41.06
CA GLY A 27 23.07 -8.72 -39.89
C GLY A 27 24.60 -8.81 -39.85
N ASP A 28 25.22 -9.58 -40.74
CA ASP A 28 26.61 -10.08 -40.58
C ASP A 28 27.74 -9.08 -40.90
N ARG A 29 27.49 -7.76 -40.84
CA ARG A 29 28.53 -6.77 -41.20
C ARG A 29 29.22 -6.07 -40.02
N HIS A 30 28.75 -6.18 -38.76
CA HIS A 30 29.47 -5.64 -37.59
C HIS A 30 29.16 -6.37 -36.27
N PRO A 31 30.13 -6.55 -35.35
CA PRO A 31 29.90 -7.19 -34.05
C PRO A 31 28.91 -6.43 -33.15
N LEU A 32 28.75 -5.11 -33.33
CA LEU A 32 27.72 -4.32 -32.65
C LEU A 32 26.32 -4.56 -33.25
N THR A 33 26.19 -4.66 -34.58
CA THR A 33 24.90 -4.92 -35.23
C THR A 33 24.40 -6.33 -34.97
N ALA A 34 25.29 -7.32 -34.92
CA ALA A 34 24.95 -8.69 -34.52
C ALA A 34 24.50 -8.79 -33.05
N ARG A 35 25.08 -7.96 -32.16
CA ARG A 35 24.70 -7.90 -30.73
C ARG A 35 23.35 -7.23 -30.53
N VAL A 36 23.10 -6.11 -31.24
CA VAL A 36 21.81 -5.42 -31.29
C VAL A 36 20.73 -6.33 -31.92
N TRP A 37 21.07 -7.07 -32.97
CA TRP A 37 20.14 -8.03 -33.59
C TRP A 37 19.87 -9.25 -32.70
N GLY A 38 20.86 -9.72 -31.94
CA GLY A 38 20.68 -10.71 -30.88
C GLY A 38 19.74 -10.21 -29.77
N TRP A 39 19.79 -8.92 -29.44
CA TRP A 39 18.83 -8.26 -28.55
C TRP A 39 17.43 -8.09 -29.19
N LEU A 40 17.30 -8.17 -30.50
CA LEU A 40 16.00 -8.15 -31.19
C LEU A 40 15.44 -9.56 -31.45
N SER A 41 16.24 -10.61 -31.25
CA SER A 41 15.76 -12.00 -31.33
C SER A 41 14.85 -12.31 -30.13
N LEU A 42 13.54 -12.28 -30.34
CA LEU A 42 12.55 -12.60 -29.34
C LEU A 42 12.18 -14.09 -29.38
N ASP A 43 12.01 -14.69 -28.21
CA ASP A 43 11.50 -16.05 -28.08
C ASP A 43 9.99 -16.06 -28.31
N PHE A 44 9.49 -16.96 -29.17
CA PHE A 44 8.07 -17.01 -29.52
C PHE A 44 7.19 -17.46 -28.34
N THR A 45 7.68 -18.37 -27.50
CA THR A 45 6.97 -18.78 -26.28
C THR A 45 6.98 -17.62 -25.28
N GLY A 46 8.11 -16.92 -25.18
CA GLY A 46 8.23 -15.66 -24.45
C GLY A 46 7.19 -14.62 -24.89
N ILE A 47 7.04 -14.37 -26.20
CA ILE A 47 6.05 -13.41 -26.73
C ILE A 47 4.62 -13.80 -26.34
N ALA A 48 4.27 -15.08 -26.45
CA ALA A 48 2.94 -15.55 -26.11
C ALA A 48 2.62 -15.33 -24.61
N PHE A 49 3.54 -15.67 -23.71
CA PHE A 49 3.36 -15.43 -22.28
C PHE A 49 3.43 -13.94 -21.90
N ALA A 50 4.25 -13.14 -22.58
CA ALA A 50 4.28 -11.70 -22.40
C ALA A 50 2.93 -11.07 -22.71
N ALA A 51 2.30 -11.47 -23.83
CA ALA A 51 0.97 -11.03 -24.20
C ALA A 51 -0.09 -11.51 -23.20
N LEU A 52 0.00 -12.77 -22.73
CA LEU A 52 -0.91 -13.31 -21.72
C LEU A 52 -0.87 -12.49 -20.41
N PHE A 53 0.32 -12.26 -19.86
CA PHE A 53 0.50 -11.50 -18.62
C PHE A 53 0.11 -10.03 -18.79
N PHE A 54 0.39 -9.44 -19.96
CA PHE A 54 -0.09 -8.10 -20.29
C PHE A 54 -1.62 -8.06 -20.31
N CYS A 55 -2.28 -9.02 -20.96
CA CYS A 55 -3.74 -9.10 -21.00
C CYS A 55 -4.34 -9.29 -19.60
N TRP A 56 -3.74 -10.11 -18.74
CA TRP A 56 -4.15 -10.24 -17.34
C TRP A 56 -3.98 -8.94 -16.58
N SER A 57 -2.89 -8.20 -16.78
CA SER A 57 -2.65 -6.93 -16.08
C SER A 57 -3.71 -5.86 -16.38
N LEU A 58 -4.38 -5.97 -17.54
CA LEU A 58 -5.44 -5.09 -18.02
C LEU A 58 -6.83 -5.42 -17.44
N SER A 59 -6.98 -6.55 -16.73
CA SER A 59 -8.20 -6.86 -15.98
C SER A 59 -8.46 -5.78 -14.92
N PRO A 60 -9.71 -5.62 -14.45
CA PRO A 60 -10.00 -4.65 -13.40
C PRO A 60 -9.24 -5.02 -12.12
N SER A 61 -8.84 -3.98 -11.39
CA SER A 61 -8.23 -4.06 -10.06
C SER A 61 -9.16 -3.35 -9.06
N LEU A 62 -8.67 -2.96 -7.89
CA LEU A 62 -9.47 -2.28 -6.87
C LEU A 62 -9.84 -0.86 -7.30
N LEU A 63 -8.88 -0.10 -7.85
CA LEU A 63 -9.08 1.31 -8.18
C LEU A 63 -9.00 1.60 -9.70
N PRO A 64 -9.65 2.69 -10.18
CA PRO A 64 -9.41 3.23 -11.51
C PRO A 64 -7.94 3.62 -11.67
N ARG A 65 -7.32 3.24 -12.79
CA ARG A 65 -5.88 3.48 -13.03
C ARG A 65 -5.65 4.49 -14.16
N ASP A 66 -4.72 5.42 -13.90
CA ASP A 66 -4.18 6.25 -14.96
C ASP A 66 -3.32 5.43 -15.94
N TRP A 67 -3.18 5.94 -17.17
CA TRP A 67 -2.40 5.30 -18.22
C TRP A 67 -0.92 5.10 -17.85
N LEU A 68 -0.35 5.98 -17.01
CA LEU A 68 1.03 5.89 -16.57
C LEU A 68 1.24 4.62 -15.73
N PHE A 69 0.43 4.44 -14.68
CA PHE A 69 0.52 3.29 -13.80
C PHE A 69 0.15 2.00 -14.51
N GLN A 70 -0.93 2.01 -15.31
CA GLN A 70 -1.32 0.84 -16.11
C GLN A 70 -0.23 0.43 -17.11
N GLY A 71 0.43 1.40 -17.76
CA GLY A 71 1.52 1.13 -18.69
C GLY A 71 2.75 0.55 -17.98
N LEU A 72 3.10 1.10 -16.81
CA LEU A 72 4.19 0.59 -15.98
C LEU A 72 3.96 -0.87 -15.56
N ILE A 73 2.83 -1.18 -14.92
CA ILE A 73 2.54 -2.55 -14.48
C ILE A 73 2.32 -3.51 -15.63
N GLY A 74 1.75 -3.03 -16.75
CA GLY A 74 1.58 -3.82 -17.96
C GLY A 74 2.93 -4.23 -18.53
N GLY A 75 3.90 -3.32 -18.54
CA GLY A 75 5.26 -3.60 -18.96
C GLY A 75 6.01 -4.55 -18.03
N ILE A 76 5.89 -4.37 -16.71
CA ILE A 76 6.48 -5.27 -15.71
C ILE A 76 5.93 -6.69 -15.88
N ASN A 77 4.60 -6.84 -15.93
CA ASN A 77 3.96 -8.14 -16.10
C ASN A 77 4.30 -8.78 -17.45
N ALA A 78 4.35 -8.01 -18.54
CA ALA A 78 4.78 -8.51 -19.83
C ALA A 78 6.23 -9.03 -19.81
N ALA A 79 7.15 -8.34 -19.12
CA ALA A 79 8.54 -8.77 -18.97
C ALA A 79 8.66 -10.04 -18.11
N ILE A 80 7.91 -10.15 -17.02
CA ILE A 80 7.82 -11.36 -16.20
C ILE A 80 7.26 -12.52 -17.02
N GLY A 81 6.14 -12.30 -17.71
CA GLY A 81 5.53 -13.27 -18.62
C GLY A 81 6.51 -13.73 -19.69
N TYR A 82 7.26 -12.81 -20.30
CA TYR A 82 8.32 -13.16 -21.25
C TYR A 82 9.37 -14.09 -20.64
N GLY A 83 9.82 -13.80 -19.42
CA GLY A 83 10.78 -14.63 -18.68
C GLY A 83 10.23 -16.02 -18.39
N VAL A 84 8.99 -16.11 -17.89
CA VAL A 84 8.27 -17.38 -17.64
C VAL A 84 8.14 -18.16 -18.94
N GLY A 85 7.69 -17.53 -20.02
CA GLY A 85 7.54 -18.16 -21.33
C GLY A 85 8.86 -18.70 -21.89
N CYS A 86 9.97 -17.98 -21.71
CA CYS A 86 11.30 -18.48 -22.08
C CYS A 86 11.69 -19.72 -21.25
N ALA A 87 11.42 -19.72 -19.94
CA ALA A 87 11.73 -20.84 -19.05
C ALA A 87 10.87 -22.07 -19.40
N VAL A 88 9.57 -21.89 -19.63
CA VAL A 88 8.64 -22.93 -20.08
C VAL A 88 9.07 -23.47 -21.43
N GLY A 89 9.34 -22.61 -22.42
CA GLY A 89 9.79 -23.01 -23.74
C GLY A 89 11.10 -23.82 -23.68
N TRP A 90 12.05 -23.40 -22.86
CA TRP A 90 13.29 -24.14 -22.60
C TRP A 90 13.03 -25.51 -21.97
N ALA A 91 12.20 -25.58 -20.93
CA ALA A 91 11.90 -26.83 -20.22
C ALA A 91 11.17 -27.82 -21.14
N VAL A 92 10.13 -27.37 -21.84
CA VAL A 92 9.37 -28.18 -22.81
C VAL A 92 10.30 -28.68 -23.91
N TYR A 93 11.18 -27.83 -24.44
CA TYR A 93 12.16 -28.26 -25.42
C TYR A 93 13.11 -29.34 -24.86
N ARG A 94 13.69 -29.10 -23.68
CA ARG A 94 14.73 -29.95 -23.08
C ARG A 94 14.22 -31.30 -22.58
N PHE A 95 12.99 -31.36 -22.10
CA PHE A 95 12.45 -32.56 -21.45
C PHE A 95 11.42 -33.29 -22.31
N VAL A 96 10.81 -32.62 -23.31
CA VAL A 96 9.76 -33.21 -24.15
C VAL A 96 10.20 -33.23 -25.61
N LEU A 97 10.37 -32.05 -26.23
CA LEU A 97 10.55 -31.96 -27.69
C LEU A 97 11.90 -32.49 -28.17
N SER A 98 12.96 -32.44 -27.36
CA SER A 98 14.27 -32.98 -27.71
C SER A 98 14.26 -34.50 -27.91
N TRP A 99 13.25 -35.18 -27.36
CA TRP A 99 13.05 -36.63 -27.49
C TRP A 99 12.02 -36.98 -28.58
N ALA A 100 11.29 -35.98 -29.07
CA ALA A 100 10.26 -36.15 -30.07
C ALA A 100 10.87 -36.30 -31.48
N ARG A 101 10.64 -37.45 -32.12
CA ARG A 101 11.16 -37.74 -33.47
C ARG A 101 10.62 -36.81 -34.56
N TRP A 102 9.46 -36.20 -34.33
CA TRP A 102 8.80 -35.26 -35.23
C TRP A 102 9.28 -33.81 -35.05
N TRP A 103 10.15 -33.54 -34.09
CA TRP A 103 10.70 -32.21 -33.84
C TRP A 103 12.12 -32.07 -34.44
N PRO A 104 12.43 -30.96 -35.13
CA PRO A 104 11.58 -29.79 -35.38
C PRO A 104 10.57 -29.99 -36.52
N PRO A 105 9.43 -29.27 -36.50
CA PRO A 105 8.44 -29.32 -37.57
C PRO A 105 8.99 -28.75 -38.89
N PRO A 106 8.31 -29.00 -40.03
CA PRO A 106 8.73 -28.49 -41.34
C PRO A 106 8.91 -26.96 -41.35
N ILE A 107 9.84 -26.47 -42.17
CA ILE A 107 10.17 -25.03 -42.30
C ILE A 107 8.92 -24.14 -42.53
N PRO A 108 7.94 -24.52 -43.38
CA PRO A 108 6.72 -23.73 -43.56
C PRO A 108 5.92 -23.55 -42.26
N VAL A 109 5.83 -24.60 -41.43
CA VAL A 109 5.14 -24.57 -40.13
C VAL A 109 5.89 -23.67 -39.16
N LEU A 110 7.23 -23.77 -39.10
CA LEU A 110 8.03 -22.87 -38.28
C LEU A 110 7.83 -21.41 -38.70
N ARG A 111 7.87 -21.09 -40.00
CA ARG A 111 7.60 -19.74 -40.51
C ARG A 111 6.20 -19.25 -40.16
N ALA A 112 5.19 -20.12 -40.29
CA ALA A 112 3.82 -19.80 -39.90
C ALA A 112 3.73 -19.45 -38.41
N ILE A 113 4.34 -20.24 -37.52
CA ILE A 113 4.40 -19.95 -36.08
C ILE A 113 5.09 -18.61 -35.80
N LYS A 114 6.20 -18.31 -36.50
CA LYS A 114 6.95 -17.06 -36.34
C LYS A 114 6.13 -15.81 -36.67
N VAL A 115 5.13 -15.92 -37.54
CA VAL A 115 4.21 -14.82 -37.90
C VAL A 115 2.95 -14.87 -37.05
N ALA A 116 2.35 -16.05 -36.88
CA ALA A 116 1.09 -16.21 -36.19
C ALA A 116 1.16 -15.83 -34.71
N VAL A 117 2.23 -16.19 -33.99
CA VAL A 117 2.35 -15.90 -32.56
C VAL A 117 2.43 -14.39 -32.27
N PRO A 118 3.33 -13.60 -32.92
CA PRO A 118 3.33 -12.15 -32.74
C PRO A 118 2.03 -11.47 -33.17
N VAL A 119 1.43 -11.92 -34.29
CA VAL A 119 0.14 -11.35 -34.75
C VAL A 119 -0.96 -11.64 -33.74
N ALA A 120 -1.07 -12.87 -33.25
CA ALA A 120 -2.06 -13.25 -32.25
C ALA A 120 -1.85 -12.50 -30.93
N ALA A 121 -0.59 -12.32 -30.50
CA ALA A 121 -0.23 -11.53 -29.34
C ALA A 121 -0.68 -10.07 -29.47
N ILE A 122 -0.42 -9.43 -30.62
CA ILE A 122 -0.86 -8.06 -30.88
C ILE A 122 -2.39 -7.96 -30.86
N VAL A 123 -3.09 -8.86 -31.57
CA VAL A 123 -4.56 -8.85 -31.61
C VAL A 123 -5.14 -9.08 -30.22
N ALA A 124 -4.61 -10.03 -29.45
CA ALA A 124 -5.04 -10.28 -28.07
C ALA A 124 -4.86 -9.05 -27.17
N SER A 125 -3.69 -8.41 -27.23
CA SER A 125 -3.39 -7.19 -26.46
C SER A 125 -4.33 -6.02 -26.83
N LEU A 126 -4.61 -5.83 -28.13
CA LEU A 126 -5.54 -4.79 -28.58
C LEU A 126 -6.98 -5.07 -28.13
N MET A 127 -7.43 -6.32 -28.23
CA MET A 127 -8.75 -6.73 -27.74
C MET A 127 -8.85 -6.55 -26.22
N ALA A 128 -7.82 -6.94 -25.47
CA ALA A 128 -7.76 -6.76 -24.03
C ALA A 128 -7.83 -5.28 -23.62
N LEU A 129 -7.17 -4.38 -24.37
CA LEU A 129 -7.27 -2.93 -24.14
C LEU A 129 -8.70 -2.41 -24.32
N VAL A 130 -9.43 -2.90 -25.32
CA VAL A 130 -10.83 -2.51 -25.56
C VAL A 130 -11.73 -2.96 -24.40
N PHE A 131 -11.58 -4.21 -23.96
CA PHE A 131 -12.34 -4.72 -22.81
C PHE A 131 -11.98 -3.99 -21.51
N SER A 132 -10.68 -3.76 -21.29
CA SER A 132 -10.18 -3.01 -20.15
C SER A 132 -10.78 -1.60 -20.10
N ALA A 133 -10.90 -0.93 -21.25
CA ALA A 133 -11.50 0.39 -21.30
C ALA A 133 -12.97 0.41 -20.88
N VAL A 134 -13.73 -0.65 -21.17
CA VAL A 134 -15.12 -0.79 -20.68
C VAL A 134 -15.13 -1.01 -19.17
N GLN A 135 -14.30 -1.91 -18.67
CA GLN A 135 -14.24 -2.25 -17.24
C GLN A 135 -13.73 -1.08 -16.37
N GLN A 136 -12.74 -0.33 -16.84
CA GLN A 136 -12.24 0.87 -16.16
C GLN A 136 -13.30 1.96 -16.10
N ARG A 137 -14.12 2.14 -17.14
CA ARG A 137 -15.27 3.06 -17.09
C ARG A 137 -16.35 2.59 -16.12
N GLN A 138 -16.60 1.29 -16.02
CA GLN A 138 -17.54 0.73 -15.04
C GLN A 138 -17.03 0.94 -13.61
N LEU A 139 -15.74 0.72 -13.37
CA LEU A 139 -15.12 0.93 -12.05
C LEU A 139 -15.15 2.41 -11.65
N ALA A 140 -14.78 3.31 -12.57
CA ALA A 140 -14.85 4.74 -12.32
C ALA A 140 -16.29 5.21 -12.05
N ALA A 141 -17.28 4.68 -12.79
CA ALA A 141 -18.69 4.99 -12.56
C ALA A 141 -19.22 4.44 -11.22
N LEU A 142 -18.73 3.28 -10.77
CA LEU A 142 -19.07 2.71 -9.47
C LEU A 142 -18.64 3.64 -8.32
N MET A 143 -17.47 4.26 -8.46
CA MET A 143 -16.87 5.12 -7.43
C MET A 143 -17.14 6.63 -7.62
N GLY A 144 -17.97 7.01 -8.61
CA GLY A 144 -18.13 8.42 -8.98
C GLY A 144 -16.83 9.14 -9.40
N ALA A 145 -15.78 8.40 -9.77
CA ALA A 145 -14.45 8.92 -10.09
C ALA A 145 -14.32 9.32 -11.58
N GLU A 146 -13.34 10.16 -11.89
CA GLU A 146 -13.02 10.50 -13.28
C GLU A 146 -12.41 9.30 -14.01
N GLY A 147 -12.99 8.94 -15.17
CA GLY A 147 -12.50 7.83 -15.98
C GLY A 147 -11.34 8.20 -16.92
N THR A 148 -10.52 7.22 -17.28
CA THR A 148 -9.40 7.41 -18.22
C THR A 148 -9.88 7.74 -19.64
N THR A 149 -9.23 8.71 -20.29
CA THR A 149 -9.52 9.08 -21.68
C THR A 149 -9.09 8.01 -22.69
N THR A 150 -9.72 8.00 -23.88
CA THR A 150 -9.35 7.09 -24.98
C THR A 150 -7.87 7.18 -25.38
N SER A 151 -7.29 8.40 -25.33
CA SER A 151 -5.87 8.60 -25.64
C SER A 151 -4.94 7.96 -24.59
N GLY A 152 -5.39 7.86 -23.34
CA GLY A 152 -4.68 7.17 -22.26
C GLY A 152 -4.43 5.69 -22.56
N TYR A 153 -5.39 4.97 -23.15
CA TYR A 153 -5.21 3.55 -23.48
C TYR A 153 -4.13 3.31 -24.55
N LEU A 154 -3.97 4.22 -25.51
CA LEU A 154 -2.88 4.12 -26.50
C LEU A 154 -1.52 4.40 -25.86
N ARG A 155 -1.44 5.39 -24.97
CA ARG A 155 -0.22 5.71 -24.21
C ARG A 155 0.19 4.55 -23.29
N THR A 156 -0.80 3.88 -22.69
CA THR A 156 -0.61 2.68 -21.86
C THR A 156 0.16 1.60 -22.64
N LEU A 157 -0.28 1.28 -23.86
CA LEU A 157 0.38 0.27 -24.69
C LEU A 157 1.81 0.66 -25.03
N ALA A 158 2.04 1.91 -25.44
CA ALA A 158 3.37 2.40 -25.79
C ALA A 158 4.32 2.34 -24.58
N LEU A 159 3.85 2.77 -23.41
CA LEU A 159 4.63 2.73 -22.17
C LEU A 159 4.91 1.29 -21.73
N ALA A 160 3.93 0.39 -21.79
CA ALA A 160 4.11 -1.01 -21.45
C ALA A 160 5.17 -1.69 -22.34
N LEU A 161 5.15 -1.40 -23.65
CA LEU A 161 6.18 -1.89 -24.56
C LEU A 161 7.57 -1.33 -24.23
N ALA A 162 7.66 -0.04 -23.90
CA ALA A 162 8.92 0.61 -23.51
C ALA A 162 9.48 0.02 -22.21
N VAL A 163 8.67 -0.11 -21.17
CA VAL A 163 9.03 -0.67 -19.87
C VAL A 163 9.43 -2.14 -20.00
N SER A 164 8.61 -2.94 -20.71
CA SER A 164 8.92 -4.36 -20.94
C SER A 164 10.24 -4.52 -21.71
N GLY A 165 10.42 -3.73 -22.78
CA GLY A 165 11.65 -3.71 -23.56
C GLY A 165 12.88 -3.35 -22.71
N LEU A 166 12.76 -2.34 -21.84
CA LEU A 166 13.82 -1.93 -20.92
C LEU A 166 14.17 -3.03 -19.92
N LEU A 167 13.18 -3.66 -19.28
CA LEU A 167 13.39 -4.72 -18.29
C LEU A 167 14.01 -5.97 -18.93
N VAL A 168 13.53 -6.37 -20.10
CA VAL A 168 14.10 -7.49 -20.86
C VAL A 168 15.53 -7.17 -21.31
N ALA A 169 15.81 -5.93 -21.74
CA ALA A 169 17.16 -5.49 -22.10
C ALA A 169 18.10 -5.50 -20.89
N LEU A 170 17.65 -5.01 -19.73
CA LEU A 170 18.40 -5.01 -18.48
C LEU A 170 18.74 -6.45 -18.05
N TRP A 171 17.76 -7.35 -18.06
CA TRP A 171 17.96 -8.76 -17.77
C TRP A 171 18.98 -9.42 -18.71
N ARG A 172 18.90 -9.12 -20.00
CA ARG A 172 19.87 -9.60 -21.00
C ARG A 172 21.27 -9.05 -20.75
N GLY A 173 21.37 -7.78 -20.35
CA GLY A 173 22.62 -7.15 -19.92
C GLY A 173 23.26 -7.88 -18.73
N LEU A 174 22.49 -8.13 -17.66
CA LEU A 174 22.95 -8.90 -16.49
C LEU A 174 23.38 -10.32 -16.86
N ARG A 175 22.62 -10.99 -17.73
CA ARG A 175 22.96 -12.32 -18.25
C ARG A 175 24.27 -12.30 -19.03
N ASP A 176 24.50 -11.29 -19.86
CA ASP A 176 25.72 -11.16 -20.67
C ASP A 176 26.94 -10.83 -19.80
N ILE A 177 26.76 -10.04 -18.73
CA ILE A 177 27.80 -9.82 -17.71
C ILE A 177 28.14 -11.15 -17.03
N GLY A 178 27.16 -11.93 -16.60
CA GLY A 178 27.39 -13.24 -15.98
C GLY A 178 28.12 -14.22 -16.91
N ARG A 179 27.77 -14.21 -18.20
CA ARG A 179 28.49 -14.98 -19.25
C ARG A 179 29.92 -14.49 -19.45
N TRP A 180 30.15 -13.18 -19.42
CA TRP A 180 31.48 -12.60 -19.52
C TRP A 180 32.35 -13.01 -18.32
N ILE A 181 31.82 -12.92 -17.09
CA ILE A 181 32.51 -13.39 -15.87
C ILE A 181 32.84 -14.88 -15.99
N ALA A 182 31.86 -15.70 -16.37
CA ALA A 182 32.07 -17.14 -16.57
C ALA A 182 33.17 -17.42 -17.61
N TRP A 183 33.20 -16.66 -18.69
CA TRP A 183 34.23 -16.79 -19.72
C TRP A 183 35.63 -16.39 -19.21
N GLN A 184 35.76 -15.34 -18.39
CA GLN A 184 37.03 -15.00 -17.75
C GLN A 184 37.51 -16.09 -16.79
N LEU A 185 36.60 -16.72 -16.04
CA LEU A 185 36.92 -17.83 -15.15
C LEU A 185 37.36 -19.09 -15.93
N ILE A 186 36.71 -19.38 -17.06
CA ILE A 186 37.12 -20.47 -17.97
C ILE A 186 38.54 -20.21 -18.51
N ARG A 187 38.85 -18.97 -18.91
CA ARG A 187 40.21 -18.59 -19.32
C ARG A 187 41.24 -18.84 -18.21
N ARG A 188 40.82 -18.75 -16.94
CA ARG A 188 41.62 -19.04 -15.75
C ARG A 188 41.59 -20.51 -15.31
N HIS A 189 41.20 -21.41 -16.22
CA HIS A 189 41.25 -22.88 -16.08
C HIS A 189 40.19 -23.48 -15.14
N LEU A 190 39.11 -22.75 -14.83
CA LEU A 190 37.98 -23.35 -14.12
C LEU A 190 37.12 -24.23 -15.05
N PRO A 191 36.54 -25.34 -14.55
CA PRO A 191 35.57 -26.12 -15.29
C PRO A 191 34.37 -25.28 -15.73
N ALA A 192 33.91 -25.46 -16.96
CA ALA A 192 32.83 -24.66 -17.56
C ALA A 192 31.49 -24.73 -16.80
N GLY A 193 31.23 -25.82 -16.06
CA GLY A 193 30.08 -25.90 -15.16
C GLY A 193 30.21 -24.92 -13.99
N LEU A 194 31.30 -25.03 -13.23
CA LEU A 194 31.60 -24.19 -12.07
C LEU A 194 31.70 -22.70 -12.45
N ALA A 195 32.37 -22.38 -13.56
CA ALA A 195 32.51 -21.00 -14.02
C ALA A 195 31.17 -20.33 -14.35
N ARG A 196 30.22 -21.07 -14.94
CA ARG A 196 28.86 -20.55 -15.20
C ARG A 196 28.08 -20.31 -13.91
N THR A 197 28.14 -21.25 -12.98
CA THR A 197 27.49 -21.10 -11.67
C THR A 197 28.07 -19.91 -10.90
N LEU A 198 29.39 -19.78 -10.84
CA LEU A 198 30.05 -18.65 -10.20
C LEU A 198 29.75 -17.32 -10.90
N GLY A 199 29.71 -17.30 -12.24
CA GLY A 199 29.34 -16.10 -12.99
C GLY A 199 27.91 -15.62 -12.67
N VAL A 200 26.95 -16.54 -12.57
CA VAL A 200 25.58 -16.22 -12.14
C VAL A 200 25.56 -15.77 -10.68
N LEU A 201 26.23 -16.51 -9.78
CA LEU A 201 26.27 -16.19 -8.36
C LEU A 201 26.85 -14.79 -8.10
N VAL A 202 27.95 -14.42 -8.77
CA VAL A 202 28.55 -13.09 -8.65
C VAL A 202 27.59 -12.02 -9.12
N VAL A 203 26.92 -12.20 -10.26
CA VAL A 203 25.91 -11.23 -10.72
C VAL A 203 24.77 -11.10 -9.72
N VAL A 204 24.21 -12.21 -9.24
CA VAL A 204 23.13 -12.19 -8.25
C VAL A 204 23.55 -11.48 -6.97
N LEU A 205 24.72 -11.81 -6.42
CA LEU A 205 25.23 -11.18 -5.19
C LEU A 205 25.52 -9.69 -5.39
N VAL A 206 26.19 -9.31 -6.48
CA VAL A 206 26.49 -7.89 -6.76
C VAL A 206 25.21 -7.12 -7.01
N THR A 207 24.26 -7.67 -7.76
CA THR A 207 22.96 -7.04 -7.97
C THR A 207 22.20 -6.93 -6.65
N ALA A 208 22.17 -7.96 -5.81
CA ALA A 208 21.53 -7.91 -4.49
C ALA A 208 22.19 -6.87 -3.57
N MET A 209 23.53 -6.80 -3.54
CA MET A 209 24.27 -5.80 -2.77
C MET A 209 24.06 -4.37 -3.30
N LEU A 210 23.96 -4.19 -4.62
CA LEU A 210 23.62 -2.90 -5.22
C LEU A 210 22.18 -2.51 -4.89
N ILE A 211 21.25 -3.47 -4.91
CA ILE A 211 19.87 -3.23 -4.51
C ILE A 211 19.80 -2.87 -3.01
N ASP A 212 20.38 -3.64 -2.11
CA ASP A 212 20.34 -3.35 -0.66
C ASP A 212 21.12 -2.07 -0.30
N GLY A 213 22.38 -2.00 -0.72
CA GLY A 213 23.32 -0.97 -0.28
C GLY A 213 23.18 0.37 -1.00
N VAL A 214 22.84 0.36 -2.30
CA VAL A 214 22.79 1.59 -3.12
C VAL A 214 21.36 2.00 -3.41
N LEU A 215 20.51 1.06 -3.86
CA LEU A 215 19.13 1.38 -4.24
C LEU A 215 18.25 1.57 -3.01
N ILE A 216 18.22 0.63 -2.07
CA ILE A 216 17.37 0.69 -0.89
C ILE A 216 17.97 1.73 0.06
N ARG A 217 19.12 1.46 0.70
CA ARG A 217 19.70 2.38 1.72
C ARG A 217 20.02 3.78 1.18
N GLY A 218 20.51 3.88 -0.06
CA GLY A 218 20.80 5.17 -0.69
C GLY A 218 19.53 5.99 -0.95
N THR A 219 18.46 5.35 -1.45
CA THR A 219 17.18 6.04 -1.66
C THR A 219 16.53 6.38 -0.32
N TYR A 220 16.62 5.52 0.70
CA TYR A 220 16.18 5.83 2.07
C TYR A 220 16.85 7.08 2.63
N ALA A 221 18.17 7.21 2.50
CA ALA A 221 18.89 8.39 2.98
C ALA A 221 18.48 9.67 2.23
N ILE A 222 18.29 9.59 0.92
CA ILE A 222 17.86 10.73 0.08
C ILE A 222 16.42 11.13 0.40
N VAL A 223 15.50 10.16 0.47
CA VAL A 223 14.09 10.33 0.84
C VAL A 223 14.00 10.94 2.23
N ASN A 224 14.66 10.35 3.24
CA ASN A 224 14.65 10.86 4.59
C ASN A 224 15.18 12.30 4.67
N SER A 225 16.22 12.64 3.91
CA SER A 225 16.74 14.02 3.83
C SER A 225 15.79 14.99 3.11
N ALA A 226 15.09 14.54 2.07
CA ALA A 226 14.14 15.37 1.34
C ALA A 226 12.89 15.63 2.19
N PHE A 227 12.37 14.60 2.85
CA PHE A 227 11.21 14.72 3.73
C PHE A 227 11.53 15.42 5.05
N SER A 228 12.77 15.38 5.56
CA SER A 228 13.14 16.23 6.69
C SER A 228 13.16 17.72 6.34
N ILE A 229 13.41 18.07 5.07
CA ILE A 229 13.29 19.48 4.63
C ILE A 229 11.82 19.88 4.60
N GLN A 230 10.95 19.04 4.01
CA GLN A 230 9.51 19.27 4.02
C GLN A 230 8.95 19.33 5.44
N ASP A 231 9.46 18.50 6.36
CA ASP A 231 9.07 18.49 7.77
C ASP A 231 9.38 19.82 8.49
N ALA A 232 10.42 20.53 8.05
CA ALA A 232 10.74 21.85 8.58
C ALA A 232 9.81 22.95 8.03
N GLU A 233 9.06 22.70 6.96
CA GLU A 233 8.13 23.67 6.37
C GLU A 233 6.83 23.82 7.18
N THR A 234 6.07 24.86 6.87
CA THR A 234 4.75 25.11 7.45
C THR A 234 3.75 25.21 6.31
N ARG A 235 2.64 24.47 6.40
CA ARG A 235 1.59 24.51 5.38
C ARG A 235 1.06 25.94 5.23
N PRO A 236 0.82 26.43 4.01
CA PRO A 236 0.21 27.74 3.80
C PRO A 236 -1.11 27.87 4.59
N GLY A 237 -1.23 28.91 5.40
CA GLY A 237 -2.39 29.15 6.28
C GLY A 237 -2.29 28.54 7.68
N ALA A 238 -1.33 27.65 7.94
CA ALA A 238 -1.06 27.20 9.32
C ALA A 238 -0.34 28.31 10.10
N VAL A 239 -0.92 28.69 11.24
CA VAL A 239 -0.42 29.74 12.13
C VAL A 239 -0.17 29.14 13.51
N GLN A 240 0.90 29.59 14.17
CA GLN A 240 1.20 29.18 15.53
C GLN A 240 0.00 29.48 16.45
N PRO A 241 -0.50 28.48 17.21
CA PRO A 241 -1.60 28.70 18.13
C PRO A 241 -1.14 29.62 19.27
N MET A 242 -2.02 30.53 19.70
CA MET A 242 -1.79 31.38 20.88
C MET A 242 -2.51 30.86 22.13
N ASN A 243 -3.39 29.87 21.98
CA ASN A 243 -4.14 29.28 23.07
C ASN A 243 -3.25 28.32 23.87
N PRO A 244 -3.18 28.43 25.22
CA PRO A 244 -2.34 27.58 26.04
C PRO A 244 -2.74 26.09 26.00
N GLU A 245 -3.98 25.76 25.62
CA GLU A 245 -4.50 24.39 25.47
C GLU A 245 -3.90 23.61 24.28
N LYS A 246 -3.10 24.25 23.43
CA LYS A 246 -2.52 23.64 22.24
C LYS A 246 -0.99 23.61 22.32
N SER A 247 -0.38 22.47 21.99
CA SER A 247 1.08 22.41 21.85
C SER A 247 1.55 23.37 20.75
N GLY A 248 2.76 23.89 20.90
CA GLY A 248 3.30 24.94 20.05
C GLY A 248 2.90 26.37 20.46
N SER A 249 2.02 26.56 21.45
CA SER A 249 1.76 27.89 22.03
C SER A 249 3.01 28.47 22.72
N PRO A 250 3.03 29.78 23.03
CA PRO A 250 4.12 30.37 23.82
C PRO A 250 4.36 29.71 25.18
N GLU A 251 3.35 29.08 25.79
CA GLU A 251 3.45 28.34 27.05
C GLU A 251 3.84 26.87 26.87
N SER A 252 3.85 26.35 25.64
CA SER A 252 4.13 24.95 25.32
C SER A 252 5.57 24.56 25.61
N LEU A 253 5.76 23.37 26.20
CA LEU A 253 7.06 22.73 26.38
C LEU A 253 7.61 22.17 25.06
N ALA A 254 6.74 21.97 24.07
CA ALA A 254 7.10 21.64 22.70
C ALA A 254 6.98 22.90 21.82
N PRO A 255 8.10 23.58 21.47
CA PRO A 255 8.02 24.81 20.67
C PRO A 255 7.45 24.54 19.28
N TRP A 256 6.69 25.49 18.73
CA TRP A 256 6.06 25.41 17.41
C TRP A 256 6.98 24.91 16.29
N ASP A 257 8.21 25.42 16.25
CA ASP A 257 9.18 25.05 15.21
C ASP A 257 9.69 23.61 15.34
N THR A 258 9.48 22.95 16.48
CA THR A 258 9.92 21.56 16.71
C THR A 258 8.87 20.50 16.42
N LEU A 259 7.61 20.91 16.19
CA LEU A 259 6.49 19.98 16.00
C LEU A 259 6.53 19.23 14.65
N GLY A 260 7.36 19.67 13.71
CA GLY A 260 7.36 19.15 12.33
C GLY A 260 6.13 19.61 11.54
N PHE A 261 6.08 19.25 10.25
CA PHE A 261 5.06 19.74 9.33
C PHE A 261 3.65 19.29 9.75
N GLU A 262 3.51 18.01 10.08
CA GLU A 262 2.20 17.45 10.46
C GLU A 262 1.76 17.84 11.87
N GLY A 263 2.70 17.98 12.81
CA GLY A 263 2.39 18.48 14.14
C GLY A 263 1.85 19.90 14.10
N ARG A 264 2.48 20.78 13.30
CA ARG A 264 2.00 22.15 13.07
C ARG A 264 0.61 22.16 12.44
N ASN A 265 0.36 21.31 11.44
CA ASN A 265 -0.98 21.17 10.83
C ASN A 265 -2.03 20.73 11.84
N PHE A 266 -1.69 19.76 12.70
CA PHE A 266 -2.59 19.25 13.72
C PHE A 266 -2.93 20.32 14.75
N VAL A 267 -1.96 21.04 15.31
CA VAL A 267 -2.23 22.03 16.37
C VAL A 267 -2.81 23.36 15.84
N SER A 268 -2.55 23.73 14.58
CA SER A 268 -3.08 24.97 14.00
C SER A 268 -4.50 24.85 13.44
N ARG A 269 -4.99 23.62 13.25
CA ARG A 269 -6.36 23.33 12.79
C ARG A 269 -7.29 23.08 13.99
N GLY A 270 -8.54 22.71 13.69
CA GLY A 270 -9.59 22.44 14.67
C GLY A 270 -10.52 23.62 14.88
N LEU A 271 -11.62 23.36 15.58
CA LEU A 271 -12.59 24.39 15.93
C LEU A 271 -12.23 25.01 17.29
N HIS A 272 -12.46 26.31 17.41
CA HIS A 272 -12.44 27.01 18.70
C HIS A 272 -13.78 26.85 19.43
N ALA A 273 -13.77 27.08 20.75
CA ALA A 273 -14.98 26.98 21.58
C ALA A 273 -16.18 27.76 21.02
N GLY A 274 -15.97 28.98 20.51
CA GLY A 274 -17.05 29.78 19.93
C GLY A 274 -17.65 29.19 18.64
N GLU A 275 -16.85 28.50 17.82
CA GLU A 275 -17.31 27.84 16.61
C GLU A 275 -18.08 26.55 16.95
N LEU A 276 -17.58 25.81 17.94
CA LEU A 276 -18.27 24.64 18.50
C LEU A 276 -19.64 25.02 19.09
N GLU A 277 -19.70 26.10 19.88
CA GLU A 277 -20.95 26.62 20.43
C GLU A 277 -21.91 27.07 19.32
N ALA A 278 -21.41 27.68 18.25
CA ALA A 278 -22.24 28.06 17.11
C ALA A 278 -22.85 26.85 16.38
N VAL A 279 -22.14 25.73 16.30
CA VAL A 279 -22.60 24.50 15.64
C VAL A 279 -23.49 23.65 16.54
N ASN A 280 -23.15 23.52 17.82
CA ASN A 280 -23.84 22.67 18.79
C ASN A 280 -24.94 23.40 19.59
N GLY A 281 -24.97 24.73 19.56
CA GLY A 281 -25.98 25.54 20.27
C GLY A 281 -25.88 25.48 21.80
N THR A 282 -24.78 24.96 22.35
CA THR A 282 -24.54 24.84 23.79
C THR A 282 -23.12 25.29 24.13
N PRO A 283 -22.88 25.85 25.34
CA PRO A 283 -21.56 26.33 25.73
C PRO A 283 -20.49 25.25 25.57
N ALA A 284 -19.47 25.54 24.76
CA ALA A 284 -18.36 24.64 24.46
C ALA A 284 -17.12 24.97 25.30
N LYS A 285 -16.20 24.01 25.37
CA LYS A 285 -14.83 24.25 25.89
C LYS A 285 -13.85 24.33 24.73
N GLU A 286 -12.68 24.95 24.97
CA GLU A 286 -11.60 24.91 23.98
C GLU A 286 -11.01 23.49 23.95
N PRO A 287 -10.95 22.82 22.78
CA PRO A 287 -10.33 21.50 22.66
C PRO A 287 -8.83 21.54 22.94
N ILE A 288 -8.32 20.52 23.62
CA ILE A 288 -6.88 20.35 23.85
C ILE A 288 -6.26 19.50 22.73
N ARG A 289 -5.18 20.00 22.12
CA ARG A 289 -4.39 19.27 21.12
C ARG A 289 -2.93 19.23 21.56
N VAL A 290 -2.49 18.07 22.05
CA VAL A 290 -1.11 17.82 22.46
C VAL A 290 -0.35 17.14 21.33
N TYR A 291 0.84 17.66 21.02
CA TYR A 291 1.71 17.08 20.00
C TYR A 291 3.19 17.25 20.35
N VAL A 292 3.97 16.20 20.14
CA VAL A 292 5.44 16.23 20.24
C VAL A 292 6.08 15.76 18.93
N GLY A 293 6.91 16.61 18.34
CA GLY A 293 7.63 16.31 17.09
C GLY A 293 8.97 15.61 17.32
N LEU A 294 9.57 15.12 16.24
CA LEU A 294 10.92 14.53 16.27
C LEU A 294 11.99 15.52 16.74
N GLY A 295 11.82 16.79 16.37
CA GLY A 295 12.76 17.86 16.71
C GLY A 295 12.65 18.37 18.14
N THR A 296 11.67 17.93 18.93
CA THR A 296 11.42 18.48 20.26
C THR A 296 12.44 17.98 21.30
N ALA A 297 12.87 16.72 21.20
CA ALA A 297 13.94 16.17 22.05
C ALA A 297 14.68 14.99 21.39
N ASP A 298 15.95 14.81 21.78
CA ASP A 298 16.88 13.88 21.11
C ASP A 298 16.54 12.39 21.27
N THR A 299 15.85 12.00 22.34
CA THR A 299 15.55 10.58 22.63
C THR A 299 14.05 10.32 22.64
N VAL A 300 13.66 9.07 22.41
CA VAL A 300 12.25 8.66 22.40
C VAL A 300 11.64 8.82 23.79
N GLU A 301 12.39 8.46 24.83
CA GLU A 301 11.97 8.54 26.23
C GLU A 301 11.68 9.98 26.63
N LYS A 302 12.59 10.91 26.32
CA LYS A 302 12.38 12.33 26.60
C LYS A 302 11.18 12.91 25.85
N ARG A 303 10.93 12.46 24.61
CA ARG A 303 9.75 12.88 23.86
C ARG A 303 8.48 12.32 24.48
N ALA A 304 8.49 11.08 24.93
CA ALA A 304 7.37 10.48 25.65
C ALA A 304 7.09 11.19 26.98
N ASP A 305 8.13 11.56 27.73
CA ASP A 305 8.01 12.36 28.96
C ASP A 305 7.37 13.73 28.66
N LEU A 306 7.84 14.42 27.61
CA LEU A 306 7.28 15.70 27.18
C LEU A 306 5.81 15.61 26.74
N VAL A 307 5.39 14.47 26.15
CA VAL A 307 3.97 14.24 25.84
C VAL A 307 3.14 14.27 27.13
N ILE A 308 3.62 13.61 28.18
CA ILE A 308 2.94 13.58 29.48
C ILE A 308 2.95 14.97 30.13
N ASP A 309 4.08 15.66 30.11
CA ASP A 309 4.19 17.01 30.67
C ASP A 309 3.24 18.00 29.97
N GLU A 310 3.08 17.91 28.65
CA GLU A 310 2.11 18.71 27.88
C GLU A 310 0.66 18.36 28.23
N LEU A 311 0.34 17.06 28.38
CA LEU A 311 -0.99 16.61 28.83
C LEU A 311 -1.33 17.16 30.23
N GLU A 312 -0.38 17.16 31.15
CA GLU A 312 -0.57 17.74 32.48
C GLU A 312 -0.72 19.26 32.42
N ARG A 313 0.17 19.94 31.69
CA ARG A 313 0.18 21.41 31.55
C ARG A 313 -1.16 21.93 31.01
N THR A 314 -1.73 21.24 30.05
CA THR A 314 -2.99 21.63 29.39
C THR A 314 -4.24 21.25 30.18
N GLY A 315 -4.11 20.47 31.26
CA GLY A 315 -5.26 19.94 32.00
C GLY A 315 -6.02 18.87 31.22
N ALA A 316 -5.34 18.09 30.37
CA ALA A 316 -5.96 17.07 29.54
C ALA A 316 -6.70 16.00 30.36
N PHE A 317 -6.17 15.66 31.54
CA PHE A 317 -6.77 14.68 32.43
C PHE A 317 -8.02 15.19 33.19
N ASP A 318 -8.34 16.49 33.10
CA ASP A 318 -9.57 17.08 33.66
C ASP A 318 -10.72 17.15 32.64
N ARG A 319 -10.50 16.69 31.40
CA ARG A 319 -11.52 16.62 30.35
C ARG A 319 -12.40 15.39 30.53
N LYS A 320 -13.53 15.34 29.81
CA LYS A 320 -14.38 14.14 29.79
C LYS A 320 -13.75 13.01 28.98
N VAL A 321 -13.02 13.36 27.92
CA VAL A 321 -12.48 12.42 26.95
C VAL A 321 -11.01 12.71 26.68
N LEU A 322 -10.19 11.66 26.61
CA LEU A 322 -8.80 11.69 26.16
C LEU A 322 -8.63 10.69 25.00
N VAL A 323 -8.22 11.19 23.84
CA VAL A 323 -7.99 10.37 22.64
C VAL A 323 -6.50 10.26 22.37
N ILE A 324 -5.99 9.03 22.38
CA ILE A 324 -4.63 8.72 21.94
C ILE A 324 -4.65 8.43 20.45
N ILE A 325 -3.81 9.12 19.69
CA ILE A 325 -3.73 9.00 18.24
C ILE A 325 -2.32 8.55 17.85
N PRO A 326 -2.03 7.22 17.86
CA PRO A 326 -0.84 6.69 17.23
C PRO A 326 -0.85 7.01 15.73
N THR A 327 0.14 7.77 15.27
CA THR A 327 0.16 8.34 13.92
C THR A 327 0.83 7.42 12.90
N THR A 328 0.76 7.82 11.64
CA THR A 328 1.70 7.34 10.61
C THR A 328 3.13 7.87 10.85
N GLY A 329 4.11 7.38 10.08
CA GLY A 329 5.52 7.73 10.20
C GLY A 329 5.78 9.23 10.38
N THR A 330 5.28 10.05 9.46
CA THR A 330 5.44 11.51 9.45
C THR A 330 4.71 12.24 10.57
N GLY A 331 3.87 11.55 11.34
CA GLY A 331 3.08 12.18 12.40
C GLY A 331 1.70 12.70 11.96
N TRP A 332 1.24 12.34 10.76
CA TRP A 332 -0.05 12.79 10.24
C TRP A 332 -1.22 12.28 11.09
N VAL A 333 -2.14 13.19 11.38
CA VAL A 333 -3.43 12.97 12.05
C VAL A 333 -4.54 13.40 11.11
N ASN A 334 -5.56 12.57 10.94
CA ASN A 334 -6.73 12.90 10.13
C ASN A 334 -7.47 14.12 10.74
N PRO A 335 -7.55 15.26 10.03
CA PRO A 335 -8.25 16.44 10.53
C PRO A 335 -9.75 16.19 10.71
N THR A 336 -10.39 15.44 9.81
CA THR A 336 -11.81 15.10 9.85
C THR A 336 -12.12 14.26 11.09
N ALA A 337 -11.30 13.24 11.38
CA ALA A 337 -11.47 12.43 12.59
C ALA A 337 -11.26 13.22 13.89
N ALA A 338 -10.27 14.11 13.93
CA ALA A 338 -10.02 14.98 15.08
C ALA A 338 -11.16 15.98 15.31
N GLN A 339 -11.64 16.63 14.24
CA GLN A 339 -12.73 17.61 14.29
C GLN A 339 -14.07 16.95 14.61
N ALA A 340 -14.30 15.71 14.15
CA ALA A 340 -15.48 14.94 14.52
C ALA A 340 -15.57 14.79 16.04
N MET A 341 -14.48 14.37 16.70
CA MET A 341 -14.44 14.28 18.16
C MET A 341 -14.63 15.64 18.87
N GLU A 342 -14.08 16.72 18.30
CA GLU A 342 -14.30 18.09 18.82
C GLU A 342 -15.78 18.49 18.80
N LEU A 343 -16.47 18.20 17.70
CA LEU A 343 -17.89 18.49 17.53
C LEU A 343 -18.76 17.57 18.39
N VAL A 344 -18.45 16.28 18.43
CA VAL A 344 -19.19 15.27 19.20
C VAL A 344 -19.14 15.55 20.70
N HIS A 345 -17.97 15.92 21.23
CA HIS A 345 -17.80 16.20 22.67
C HIS A 345 -17.88 17.69 23.03
N ASN A 346 -18.30 18.55 22.10
CA ASN A 346 -18.41 20.00 22.26
C ASN A 346 -17.15 20.64 22.88
N GLY A 347 -15.98 20.15 22.47
CA GLY A 347 -14.66 20.58 22.93
C GLY A 347 -14.26 20.16 24.34
N ASP A 348 -15.06 19.36 25.05
CA ASP A 348 -14.70 18.78 26.36
C ASP A 348 -13.83 17.52 26.23
N LEU A 349 -12.77 17.63 25.43
CA LEU A 349 -11.82 16.54 25.17
C LEU A 349 -10.37 17.04 25.08
N ALA A 350 -9.45 16.10 25.20
CA ALA A 350 -8.05 16.24 24.83
C ALA A 350 -7.65 15.17 23.82
N MET A 351 -6.79 15.54 22.88
CA MET A 351 -6.22 14.63 21.89
C MET A 351 -4.71 14.68 21.94
N VAL A 352 -4.06 13.52 21.85
CA VAL A 352 -2.60 13.42 21.90
C VAL A 352 -2.05 12.59 20.74
N ALA A 353 -1.06 13.15 20.06
CA ALA A 353 -0.34 12.50 18.97
C ALA A 353 1.16 12.83 19.07
N TRP A 354 2.00 12.11 18.33
CA TRP A 354 3.42 12.41 18.27
C TRP A 354 4.05 11.95 16.95
N GLN A 355 5.26 12.42 16.66
CA GLN A 355 6.02 12.03 15.47
C GLN A 355 7.15 11.05 15.82
N TYR A 356 7.26 9.94 15.08
CA TYR A 356 8.33 8.94 15.28
C TYR A 356 9.25 8.71 14.07
N SER A 357 8.91 9.21 12.87
CA SER A 357 9.73 9.08 11.66
C SER A 357 9.57 10.28 10.70
N PHE A 358 10.56 10.53 9.83
CA PHE A 358 10.40 11.49 8.72
C PHE A 358 9.86 10.82 7.45
N LEU A 359 9.70 9.49 7.45
CA LEU A 359 9.34 8.74 6.24
C LEU A 359 7.84 8.81 5.95
N PRO A 360 7.44 9.12 4.69
CA PRO A 360 6.06 9.01 4.24
C PRO A 360 5.45 7.63 4.51
N SER A 361 4.13 7.60 4.65
CA SER A 361 3.37 6.41 5.06
C SER A 361 3.58 5.21 4.12
N TRP A 362 3.51 5.36 2.80
CA TRP A 362 3.68 4.23 1.87
C TRP A 362 5.08 3.57 1.93
N ILE A 363 6.12 4.35 2.28
CA ILE A 363 7.48 3.84 2.45
C ILE A 363 7.59 3.12 3.80
N SER A 364 7.07 3.74 4.87
CA SER A 364 7.04 3.14 6.20
C SER A 364 6.27 1.81 6.23
N PHE A 365 5.23 1.67 5.40
CA PHE A 365 4.45 0.44 5.24
C PHE A 365 5.27 -0.75 4.71
N LEU A 366 6.27 -0.46 3.88
CA LEU A 366 7.14 -1.47 3.29
C LEU A 366 8.37 -1.79 4.14
N ALA A 367 8.79 -0.88 5.04
CA ALA A 367 10.10 -1.01 5.70
C ALA A 367 10.16 -0.83 7.23
N ASP A 368 9.21 -0.13 7.86
CA ASP A 368 9.33 0.33 9.27
C ASP A 368 8.21 -0.19 10.19
N ARG A 369 7.60 -1.34 9.86
CA ARG A 369 6.44 -1.90 10.58
C ARG A 369 6.68 -2.08 12.10
N ASP A 370 7.81 -2.67 12.47
CA ASP A 370 8.17 -2.90 13.88
C ASP A 370 8.41 -1.58 14.63
N LYS A 371 8.98 -0.60 13.94
CA LYS A 371 9.22 0.74 14.50
C LYS A 371 7.90 1.48 14.75
N ALA A 372 6.92 1.34 13.85
CA ALA A 372 5.58 1.89 14.04
C ALA A 372 4.90 1.27 15.26
N ALA A 373 4.88 -0.07 15.36
CA ALA A 373 4.27 -0.78 16.49
C ALA A 373 4.91 -0.39 17.83
N GLU A 374 6.24 -0.30 17.89
CA GLU A 374 6.95 0.10 19.11
C GLU A 374 6.66 1.56 19.50
N ALA A 375 6.56 2.47 18.53
CA ALA A 375 6.22 3.86 18.81
C ALA A 375 4.79 3.99 19.37
N GLY A 376 3.81 3.32 18.78
CA GLY A 376 2.45 3.33 19.30
C GLY A 376 2.34 2.69 20.68
N ARG A 377 3.05 1.58 20.92
CA ARG A 377 3.17 0.96 22.24
C ARG A 377 3.68 1.95 23.30
N ILE A 378 4.79 2.63 23.04
CA ILE A 378 5.35 3.62 23.97
C ILE A 378 4.33 4.74 24.25
N LEU A 379 3.69 5.29 23.23
CA LEU A 379 2.72 6.37 23.42
C LEU A 379 1.53 5.92 24.28
N VAL A 380 0.91 4.79 23.92
CA VAL A 380 -0.27 4.27 24.63
C VAL A 380 0.07 3.89 26.06
N ASP A 381 1.17 3.16 26.28
CA ASP A 381 1.62 2.73 27.61
C ASP A 381 1.85 3.94 28.53
N ARG A 382 2.60 4.95 28.06
CA ARG A 382 2.95 6.12 28.88
C ARG A 382 1.73 6.96 29.24
N VAL A 383 0.81 7.16 28.29
CA VAL A 383 -0.44 7.89 28.56
C VAL A 383 -1.34 7.09 29.50
N HIS A 384 -1.48 5.78 29.28
CA HIS A 384 -2.30 4.91 30.13
C HIS A 384 -1.75 4.80 31.57
N GLU A 385 -0.43 4.64 31.75
CA GLU A 385 0.24 4.67 33.05
C GLU A 385 -0.10 5.95 33.82
N ARG A 386 -0.02 7.10 33.15
CA ARG A 386 -0.34 8.38 33.77
C ARG A 386 -1.83 8.55 34.05
N TRP A 387 -2.68 8.05 33.14
CA TRP A 387 -4.13 8.03 33.30
C TRP A 387 -4.56 7.20 34.52
N LEU A 388 -3.93 6.03 34.73
CA LEU A 388 -4.17 5.18 35.91
C LEU A 388 -3.80 5.87 37.23
N ALA A 389 -2.86 6.83 37.21
CA ALA A 389 -2.51 7.61 38.39
C ALA A 389 -3.60 8.62 38.81
N GLN A 390 -4.59 8.91 37.94
CA GLN A 390 -5.75 9.71 38.31
C GLN A 390 -6.74 8.92 39.18
N PRO A 391 -7.46 9.60 40.10
CA PRO A 391 -8.54 8.98 40.86
C PRO A 391 -9.58 8.32 39.94
N PRO A 392 -10.04 7.08 40.20
CA PRO A 392 -10.94 6.36 39.30
C PRO A 392 -12.21 7.10 38.91
N ASP A 393 -12.75 7.94 39.79
CA ASP A 393 -13.96 8.75 39.60
C ASP A 393 -13.73 10.06 38.81
N ARG A 394 -12.47 10.36 38.48
CA ARG A 394 -12.05 11.59 37.78
C ARG A 394 -11.31 11.32 36.47
N ARG A 395 -11.18 10.06 36.08
CA ARG A 395 -10.50 9.69 34.84
C ARG A 395 -11.35 10.11 33.62
N PRO A 396 -10.76 10.75 32.61
CA PRO A 396 -11.44 10.90 31.32
C PRO A 396 -11.68 9.51 30.73
N GLU A 397 -12.72 9.36 29.91
CA GLU A 397 -12.83 8.18 29.04
C GLU A 397 -11.64 8.17 28.06
N LEU A 398 -10.97 7.03 27.96
CA LEU A 398 -9.75 6.86 27.20
C LEU A 398 -10.04 6.14 25.88
N TYR A 399 -9.88 6.82 24.75
CA TYR A 399 -10.09 6.24 23.42
C TYR A 399 -8.80 6.18 22.61
N VAL A 400 -8.75 5.26 21.64
CA VAL A 400 -7.64 5.16 20.68
C VAL A 400 -8.15 5.29 19.25
N TYR A 401 -7.45 6.10 18.47
CA TYR A 401 -7.69 6.27 17.03
C TYR A 401 -6.46 5.88 16.24
N GLY A 402 -6.63 5.14 15.15
CA GLY A 402 -5.57 4.94 14.18
C GLY A 402 -6.13 4.86 12.78
N GLU A 403 -5.40 5.40 11.82
CA GLU A 403 -5.73 5.31 10.40
C GLU A 403 -4.50 4.86 9.60
N SER A 404 -4.71 3.95 8.65
CA SER A 404 -3.61 3.43 7.82
C SER A 404 -2.53 2.82 8.71
N LEU A 405 -1.26 3.20 8.54
CA LEU A 405 -0.19 2.83 9.48
C LEU A 405 -0.38 3.29 10.93
N GLY A 406 -1.23 4.27 11.19
CA GLY A 406 -1.64 4.63 12.55
C GLY A 406 -2.36 3.47 13.24
N THR A 407 -3.12 2.64 12.51
CA THR A 407 -3.69 1.41 13.08
C THR A 407 -2.60 0.41 13.45
N GLN A 408 -1.57 0.23 12.61
CA GLN A 408 -0.44 -0.66 12.92
C GLN A 408 0.34 -0.17 14.15
N SER A 409 0.54 1.14 14.25
CA SER A 409 1.14 1.79 15.40
C SER A 409 0.30 1.53 16.66
N GLY A 410 -1.00 1.80 16.61
CA GLY A 410 -1.90 1.63 17.75
C GLY A 410 -2.15 0.19 18.17
N GLU A 411 -2.33 -0.75 17.22
CA GLU A 411 -2.40 -2.19 17.52
C GLU A 411 -1.10 -2.70 18.15
N GLY A 412 0.04 -2.04 17.90
CA GLY A 412 1.32 -2.37 18.54
C GLY A 412 1.31 -2.28 20.07
N ALA A 413 0.36 -1.52 20.64
CA ALA A 413 0.18 -1.40 22.09
C ALA A 413 -0.60 -2.58 22.72
N PHE A 414 -1.20 -3.46 21.92
CA PHE A 414 -2.11 -4.48 22.42
C PHE A 414 -1.73 -5.87 21.91
N ASP A 415 -1.56 -6.83 22.82
CA ASP A 415 -1.26 -8.22 22.43
C ASP A 415 -2.50 -8.95 21.91
N THR A 416 -3.67 -8.62 22.45
CA THR A 416 -4.95 -9.26 22.19
C THR A 416 -6.12 -8.26 22.26
N LEU A 417 -7.29 -8.70 21.79
CA LEU A 417 -8.54 -7.97 22.00
C LEU A 417 -8.88 -7.80 23.48
N ALA A 418 -8.47 -8.73 24.36
CA ALA A 418 -8.71 -8.61 25.79
C ALA A 418 -7.92 -7.43 26.38
N ASP A 419 -6.68 -7.22 25.93
CA ASP A 419 -5.83 -6.11 26.40
C ASP A 419 -6.44 -4.76 26.01
N ILE A 420 -7.00 -4.63 24.81
CA ILE A 420 -7.77 -3.43 24.43
C ILE A 420 -8.87 -3.18 25.47
N ARG A 421 -9.65 -4.22 25.80
CA ARG A 421 -10.80 -4.08 26.70
C ARG A 421 -10.45 -3.78 28.16
N GLU A 422 -9.24 -4.13 28.58
CA GLU A 422 -8.75 -3.86 29.93
C GLU A 422 -8.07 -2.48 30.03
N THR A 423 -7.69 -1.88 28.89
CA THR A 423 -6.87 -0.67 28.85
C THR A 423 -7.68 0.60 28.50
N VAL A 424 -8.64 0.50 27.57
CA VAL A 424 -9.30 1.67 26.98
C VAL A 424 -10.83 1.50 26.89
N ASP A 425 -11.54 2.62 26.81
CA ASP A 425 -13.00 2.70 26.78
C ASP A 425 -13.58 2.51 25.35
N GLY A 426 -12.75 2.65 24.33
CA GLY A 426 -13.09 2.29 22.96
C GLY A 426 -11.97 2.56 21.95
N VAL A 427 -12.11 1.98 20.76
CA VAL A 427 -11.10 2.04 19.71
C VAL A 427 -11.74 2.18 18.34
N LEU A 428 -11.21 3.10 17.54
CA LEU A 428 -11.56 3.27 16.13
C LEU A 428 -10.31 3.06 15.25
N TRP A 429 -10.36 2.01 14.41
CA TRP A 429 -9.34 1.70 13.41
C TRP A 429 -9.89 1.93 12.02
N VAL A 430 -9.16 2.68 11.20
CA VAL A 430 -9.60 3.06 9.85
C VAL A 430 -8.55 2.62 8.82
N GLY A 431 -8.98 1.86 7.81
CA GLY A 431 -8.11 1.32 6.77
C GLY A 431 -6.89 0.55 7.31
N PRO A 432 -7.10 -0.48 8.13
CA PRO A 432 -6.01 -1.29 8.69
C PRO A 432 -5.21 -1.95 7.57
N PRO A 433 -3.88 -1.76 7.49
CA PRO A 433 -3.09 -2.46 6.50
C PRO A 433 -3.14 -3.97 6.72
N ASN A 434 -3.07 -4.76 5.63
CA ASN A 434 -3.04 -6.22 5.74
C ASN A 434 -1.90 -6.75 6.65
N ALA A 435 -0.89 -5.95 6.99
CA ALA A 435 0.18 -6.38 7.88
C ALA A 435 -0.18 -6.33 9.37
N ASN A 436 -1.36 -5.81 9.72
CA ASN A 436 -1.81 -5.67 11.10
C ASN A 436 -2.07 -7.03 11.74
N ARG A 437 -1.49 -7.24 12.92
CA ARG A 437 -1.52 -8.54 13.60
C ARG A 437 -2.88 -8.80 14.23
N LEU A 438 -3.48 -7.84 14.94
CA LEU A 438 -4.77 -8.07 15.60
C LEU A 438 -5.88 -8.16 14.56
N TRP A 439 -5.85 -7.28 13.56
CA TRP A 439 -6.76 -7.37 12.41
C TRP A 439 -6.76 -8.78 11.79
N HIS A 440 -5.58 -9.33 11.42
CA HIS A 440 -5.49 -10.68 10.86
C HIS A 440 -6.05 -11.76 11.79
N GLN A 441 -5.74 -11.67 13.08
CA GLN A 441 -6.24 -12.65 14.06
C GLN A 441 -7.77 -12.65 14.16
N LEU A 442 -8.41 -11.49 13.97
CA LEU A 442 -9.86 -11.35 13.98
C LEU A 442 -10.47 -11.85 12.67
N VAL A 443 -9.91 -11.48 11.52
CA VAL A 443 -10.40 -11.88 10.19
C VAL A 443 -10.23 -13.38 9.93
N ASP A 444 -9.11 -13.97 10.35
CA ASP A 444 -8.87 -15.42 10.24
C ASP A 444 -9.82 -16.25 11.11
N ARG A 445 -10.34 -15.65 12.19
CA ARG A 445 -11.24 -16.28 13.16
C ARG A 445 -12.67 -15.75 13.06
N ARG A 446 -13.01 -15.07 11.96
CA ARG A 446 -14.36 -14.59 11.69
C ARG A 446 -15.38 -15.73 11.72
N ASP A 447 -16.62 -15.38 12.01
CA ASP A 447 -17.73 -16.30 12.12
C ASP A 447 -17.96 -17.01 10.77
N PRO A 448 -18.24 -18.33 10.77
CA PRO A 448 -18.41 -19.09 9.54
C PRO A 448 -19.47 -18.51 8.62
N GLY A 449 -19.12 -18.33 7.35
CA GLY A 449 -20.03 -17.83 6.31
C GLY A 449 -20.03 -16.31 6.14
N THR A 450 -19.26 -15.58 6.95
CA THR A 450 -19.03 -14.14 6.74
C THR A 450 -17.84 -13.89 5.82
N PRO A 451 -17.94 -12.91 4.89
CA PRO A 451 -16.88 -12.65 3.92
C PRO A 451 -15.69 -11.91 4.55
N GLU A 452 -14.48 -12.09 4.02
CA GLU A 452 -13.24 -11.41 4.45
C GLU A 452 -13.36 -9.89 4.32
N VAL A 453 -14.12 -9.40 3.32
CA VAL A 453 -14.36 -7.96 3.12
C VAL A 453 -15.25 -7.35 4.21
N GLN A 454 -16.15 -8.13 4.81
CA GLN A 454 -17.08 -7.70 5.85
C GLN A 454 -17.18 -8.81 6.93
N PRO A 455 -16.10 -9.01 7.70
CA PRO A 455 -16.02 -10.12 8.64
C PRO A 455 -16.86 -9.82 9.88
N VAL A 456 -17.56 -10.83 10.40
CA VAL A 456 -18.20 -10.75 11.72
C VAL A 456 -17.36 -11.58 12.68
N TYR A 457 -16.99 -11.02 13.83
CA TYR A 457 -16.24 -11.75 14.85
C TYR A 457 -17.06 -11.88 16.13
N ALA A 458 -17.33 -13.12 16.55
CA ALA A 458 -18.08 -13.42 17.77
C ALA A 458 -19.42 -12.67 17.82
N ASP A 459 -20.20 -12.80 16.74
CA ASP A 459 -21.49 -12.14 16.53
C ASP A 459 -21.41 -10.61 16.65
N GLY A 460 -20.25 -9.99 16.42
CA GLY A 460 -20.10 -8.52 16.49
C GLY A 460 -20.32 -7.93 17.89
N MET A 461 -20.22 -8.75 18.95
CA MET A 461 -20.52 -8.32 20.32
C MET A 461 -19.47 -7.41 20.95
N VAL A 462 -18.26 -7.39 20.40
CA VAL A 462 -17.12 -6.63 20.94
C VAL A 462 -16.42 -5.84 19.84
N VAL A 463 -16.11 -6.52 18.73
CA VAL A 463 -15.50 -5.91 17.54
C VAL A 463 -16.49 -5.91 16.41
N ARG A 464 -16.60 -4.80 15.69
CA ARG A 464 -17.35 -4.71 14.43
C ARG A 464 -16.44 -4.25 13.30
N PHE A 465 -16.82 -4.63 12.09
CA PHE A 465 -16.20 -4.20 10.84
C PHE A 465 -17.29 -3.59 9.97
N THR A 466 -16.98 -2.48 9.31
CA THR A 466 -17.95 -1.75 8.51
C THR A 466 -17.28 -1.21 7.25
N ASP A 467 -18.00 -1.24 6.13
CA ASP A 467 -17.61 -0.55 4.89
C ASP A 467 -18.25 0.85 4.89
N ASP A 468 -19.51 0.95 5.34
CA ASP A 468 -20.26 2.20 5.45
C ASP A 468 -21.00 2.36 6.80
N ALA A 469 -21.79 3.42 6.95
CA ALA A 469 -22.57 3.68 8.16
C ALA A 469 -23.81 2.76 8.32
N GLU A 470 -24.37 2.23 7.23
CA GLU A 470 -25.55 1.36 7.26
C GLU A 470 -25.20 -0.02 7.85
N ASP A 471 -23.96 -0.44 7.68
CA ASP A 471 -23.43 -1.70 8.18
C ASP A 471 -23.15 -1.73 9.69
N LEU A 472 -23.09 -0.58 10.36
CA LEU A 472 -22.73 -0.49 11.80
C LEU A 472 -23.68 -1.26 12.72
N ASP A 473 -24.95 -1.36 12.34
CA ASP A 473 -25.99 -2.08 13.09
C ASP A 473 -26.08 -3.58 12.73
N ASN A 474 -25.21 -4.06 11.83
CA ASN A 474 -25.11 -5.45 11.43
C ASN A 474 -23.81 -6.08 11.98
N PRO A 475 -23.89 -7.20 12.73
CA PRO A 475 -25.08 -7.96 13.11
C PRO A 475 -25.92 -7.27 14.20
N PRO A 476 -27.22 -7.63 14.34
CA PRO A 476 -28.17 -7.01 15.28
C PRO A 476 -27.94 -7.38 16.75
N SER A 477 -26.81 -8.02 17.05
CA SER A 477 -26.42 -8.42 18.40
C SER A 477 -26.18 -7.18 19.29
N PRO A 478 -26.19 -7.33 20.63
CA PRO A 478 -25.74 -6.28 21.51
C PRO A 478 -24.24 -6.01 21.34
N TRP A 479 -23.86 -4.73 21.19
CA TRP A 479 -22.46 -4.31 21.18
C TRP A 479 -22.02 -3.86 22.58
N LEU A 480 -21.17 -4.68 23.21
CA LEU A 480 -20.71 -4.51 24.57
C LEU A 480 -19.57 -3.50 24.65
N ASN A 481 -19.55 -2.71 25.74
CA ASN A 481 -18.44 -1.81 26.03
C ASN A 481 -17.26 -2.60 26.65
N PRO A 482 -16.01 -2.14 26.44
CA PRO A 482 -15.61 -1.09 25.48
C PRO A 482 -15.69 -1.59 24.03
N ARG A 483 -15.96 -0.66 23.11
CA ARG A 483 -16.25 -0.94 21.69
C ARG A 483 -15.01 -0.82 20.82
N VAL A 484 -14.82 -1.76 19.90
CA VAL A 484 -13.75 -1.73 18.91
C VAL A 484 -14.36 -1.76 17.52
N LEU A 485 -14.06 -0.76 16.70
CA LEU A 485 -14.56 -0.67 15.34
C LEU A 485 -13.41 -0.62 14.34
N TYR A 486 -13.53 -1.41 13.28
CA TYR A 486 -12.73 -1.30 12.07
C TYR A 486 -13.59 -0.75 10.94
N ILE A 487 -13.19 0.36 10.33
CA ILE A 487 -13.73 0.85 9.05
C ILE A 487 -12.76 0.43 7.94
N GLN A 488 -13.25 -0.28 6.93
CA GLN A 488 -12.43 -0.77 5.82
C GLN A 488 -13.25 -0.88 4.54
N HIS A 489 -12.77 -0.27 3.46
CA HIS A 489 -13.45 -0.43 2.17
C HIS A 489 -13.05 -1.70 1.44
N ALA A 490 -14.00 -2.37 0.80
CA ALA A 490 -13.71 -3.47 -0.12
C ALA A 490 -12.81 -3.06 -1.31
N SER A 491 -12.70 -1.75 -1.58
CA SER A 491 -11.86 -1.15 -2.60
C SER A 491 -10.50 -0.65 -2.09
N ASP A 492 -10.20 -0.72 -0.79
CA ASP A 492 -8.97 -0.16 -0.21
C ASP A 492 -7.72 -1.03 -0.49
N PRO A 493 -6.79 -0.62 -1.36
CA PRO A 493 -5.59 -1.40 -1.62
C PRO A 493 -4.67 -1.54 -0.40
N VAL A 494 -4.75 -0.65 0.60
CA VAL A 494 -3.95 -0.73 1.83
C VAL A 494 -4.39 -1.94 2.67
N VAL A 495 -5.69 -2.18 2.75
CA VAL A 495 -6.28 -3.32 3.50
C VAL A 495 -5.98 -4.65 2.83
N TRP A 496 -6.01 -4.68 1.49
CA TRP A 496 -5.96 -5.94 0.74
C TRP A 496 -4.57 -6.30 0.17
N TRP A 497 -3.61 -5.39 0.17
CA TRP A 497 -2.27 -5.66 -0.37
C TRP A 497 -1.46 -6.56 0.56
N SER A 498 -0.96 -7.67 0.01
CA SER A 498 0.01 -8.53 0.69
C SER A 498 0.97 -9.15 -0.32
N THR A 499 2.15 -9.58 0.17
CA THR A 499 3.10 -10.35 -0.67
C THR A 499 2.54 -11.71 -1.07
N ASP A 500 1.56 -12.22 -0.33
CA ASP A 500 0.94 -13.52 -0.60
C ASP A 500 0.15 -13.51 -1.90
N LEU A 501 -0.31 -12.33 -2.36
CA LEU A 501 -0.95 -12.15 -3.67
C LEU A 501 -0.10 -12.66 -4.85
N LEU A 502 1.22 -12.81 -4.67
CA LEU A 502 2.09 -13.40 -5.69
C LEU A 502 1.71 -14.84 -6.02
N PHE A 503 1.33 -15.64 -5.02
CA PHE A 503 1.20 -17.10 -5.15
C PHE A 503 -0.03 -17.71 -4.47
N THR A 504 -0.76 -16.92 -3.69
CA THR A 504 -1.95 -17.33 -2.95
C THR A 504 -3.13 -16.49 -3.38
N ARG A 505 -4.27 -17.16 -3.64
CA ARG A 505 -5.55 -16.50 -3.85
C ARG A 505 -6.20 -16.27 -2.47
N PRO A 506 -6.43 -15.02 -2.05
CA PRO A 506 -7.07 -14.71 -0.78
C PRO A 506 -8.59 -14.95 -0.82
N ASP A 507 -9.22 -14.98 0.35
CA ASP A 507 -10.67 -15.22 0.50
C ASP A 507 -11.46 -14.05 -0.08
N TRP A 508 -11.00 -12.81 0.08
CA TRP A 508 -11.65 -11.64 -0.49
C TRP A 508 -11.78 -11.76 -2.01
N LEU A 509 -10.80 -12.35 -2.73
CA LEU A 509 -10.88 -12.64 -4.18
C LEU A 509 -11.60 -13.96 -4.54
N SER A 510 -11.99 -14.76 -3.55
CA SER A 510 -12.71 -16.04 -3.72
C SER A 510 -14.19 -15.93 -3.39
N GLU A 511 -14.54 -15.04 -2.46
CA GLU A 511 -15.87 -14.74 -1.96
C GLU A 511 -16.55 -13.62 -2.79
N PRO A 512 -17.86 -13.38 -2.58
CA PRO A 512 -18.57 -12.29 -3.23
C PRO A 512 -17.87 -10.93 -3.04
N PRO A 513 -17.89 -10.04 -4.04
CA PRO A 513 -17.38 -8.68 -3.90
C PRO A 513 -18.20 -7.87 -2.91
N GLY A 514 -17.51 -7.02 -2.14
CA GLY A 514 -18.14 -5.91 -1.41
C GLY A 514 -18.61 -4.80 -2.35
N PRO A 515 -19.28 -3.76 -1.82
CA PRO A 515 -20.00 -2.72 -2.58
C PRO A 515 -19.20 -2.09 -3.73
N ASP A 516 -17.92 -1.77 -3.49
CA ASP A 516 -17.10 -1.01 -4.44
C ASP A 516 -16.14 -1.84 -5.28
N ARG A 517 -16.37 -3.15 -5.34
CA ARG A 517 -15.51 -4.06 -6.10
C ARG A 517 -16.23 -4.66 -7.29
N LEU A 518 -15.65 -4.49 -8.47
CA LEU A 518 -16.14 -5.15 -9.66
C LEU A 518 -16.08 -6.70 -9.54
N PRO A 519 -17.19 -7.43 -9.75
CA PRO A 519 -17.21 -8.91 -9.71
C PRO A 519 -16.29 -9.58 -10.74
N GLN A 520 -15.84 -8.83 -11.74
CA GLN A 520 -14.92 -9.29 -12.78
C GLN A 520 -13.46 -9.32 -12.33
N MET A 521 -13.10 -8.72 -11.19
CA MET A 521 -11.77 -8.84 -10.62
C MET A 521 -11.52 -10.30 -10.25
N ARG A 522 -10.38 -10.83 -10.72
CA ARG A 522 -9.95 -12.21 -10.49
C ARG A 522 -8.50 -12.22 -10.06
N TRP A 523 -8.15 -13.25 -9.29
CA TRP A 523 -6.76 -13.49 -8.94
C TRP A 523 -6.02 -14.14 -10.11
N PHE A 524 -4.89 -13.54 -10.46
CA PHE A 524 -3.92 -14.04 -11.44
C PHE A 524 -2.55 -14.11 -10.75
N PRO A 525 -1.90 -15.29 -10.68
CA PRO A 525 -0.61 -15.45 -10.03
C PRO A 525 0.40 -14.43 -10.53
N ILE A 526 1.15 -13.82 -9.61
CA ILE A 526 2.12 -12.74 -9.82
C ILE A 526 1.50 -11.42 -10.31
N VAL A 527 0.50 -11.47 -11.20
CA VAL A 527 -0.10 -10.29 -11.83
C VAL A 527 -0.92 -9.48 -10.82
N THR A 528 -1.75 -10.13 -10.02
CA THR A 528 -2.62 -9.43 -9.04
C THR A 528 -1.81 -8.67 -7.99
N PHE A 529 -0.67 -9.21 -7.55
CA PHE A 529 0.26 -8.48 -6.69
C PHE A 529 0.65 -7.12 -7.30
N TRP A 530 1.05 -7.11 -8.58
CA TRP A 530 1.42 -5.86 -9.26
C TRP A 530 0.24 -4.93 -9.52
N GLN A 531 -0.96 -5.48 -9.75
CA GLN A 531 -2.18 -4.68 -9.91
C GLN A 531 -2.49 -3.92 -8.61
N VAL A 532 -2.61 -4.64 -7.48
CA VAL A 532 -2.89 -4.02 -6.18
C VAL A 532 -1.73 -3.11 -5.73
N SER A 533 -0.48 -3.44 -6.06
CA SER A 533 0.67 -2.57 -5.79
C SER A 533 0.60 -1.23 -6.52
N ALA A 534 0.04 -1.18 -7.73
CA ALA A 534 -0.19 0.10 -8.40
C ALA A 534 -1.32 0.88 -7.74
N ASP A 535 -2.39 0.20 -7.33
CA ASP A 535 -3.52 0.84 -6.66
C ASP A 535 -3.08 1.54 -5.35
N LEU A 536 -2.10 0.99 -4.61
CA LEU A 536 -1.51 1.65 -3.43
C LEU A 536 -1.00 3.07 -3.71
N THR A 537 -0.48 3.33 -4.91
CA THR A 537 0.08 4.66 -5.26
C THR A 537 -0.98 5.73 -5.45
N ASN A 538 -2.24 5.32 -5.68
CA ASN A 538 -3.40 6.19 -5.84
C ASN A 538 -4.50 5.82 -4.83
N ALA A 539 -4.11 5.28 -3.66
CA ALA A 539 -5.06 4.70 -2.71
C ALA A 539 -6.15 5.70 -2.27
N ALA A 540 -5.78 6.96 -2.07
CA ALA A 540 -6.67 8.06 -1.71
C ALA A 540 -7.06 8.97 -2.91
N GLY A 541 -6.74 8.57 -4.14
CA GLY A 541 -7.02 9.37 -5.35
C GLY A 541 -8.41 9.15 -5.94
N VAL A 542 -9.38 8.82 -5.08
CA VAL A 542 -10.78 8.56 -5.39
C VAL A 542 -11.67 9.35 -4.41
N PRO A 543 -12.95 9.60 -4.75
CA PRO A 543 -13.87 10.29 -3.85
C PRO A 543 -14.00 9.58 -2.49
N ASP A 544 -14.45 10.33 -1.48
CA ASP A 544 -14.74 9.82 -0.14
C ASP A 544 -15.75 8.65 -0.21
N GLY A 545 -15.58 7.69 0.70
CA GLY A 545 -16.33 6.41 0.73
C GLY A 545 -15.73 5.33 -0.17
N HIS A 546 -14.56 5.57 -0.76
CA HIS A 546 -13.90 4.62 -1.65
C HIS A 546 -12.38 4.57 -1.40
N GLY A 547 -11.77 3.44 -1.74
CA GLY A 547 -10.33 3.25 -1.63
C GLY A 547 -9.85 3.51 -0.19
N HIS A 548 -8.78 4.26 -0.05
CA HIS A 548 -8.24 4.68 1.24
C HIS A 548 -8.70 6.08 1.64
N ASN A 549 -9.89 6.49 1.20
CA ASN A 549 -10.49 7.80 1.49
C ASN A 549 -11.83 7.63 2.22
N TYR A 550 -11.80 7.78 3.54
CA TYR A 550 -12.92 7.49 4.46
C TYR A 550 -13.80 8.72 4.77
N GLY A 551 -13.34 9.93 4.43
CA GLY A 551 -14.09 11.17 4.58
C GLY A 551 -14.84 11.28 5.91
N THR A 552 -16.15 11.50 5.84
CA THR A 552 -17.00 11.66 7.03
C THR A 552 -17.49 10.36 7.67
N GLU A 553 -17.19 9.17 7.13
CA GLU A 553 -17.57 7.89 7.76
C GLU A 553 -16.83 7.69 9.10
N VAL A 554 -15.69 8.36 9.27
CA VAL A 554 -15.00 8.41 10.57
C VAL A 554 -15.86 9.04 11.67
N LEU A 555 -16.80 9.95 11.33
CA LEU A 555 -17.77 10.49 12.28
C LEU A 555 -18.73 9.40 12.74
N ASP A 556 -19.25 8.60 11.81
CA ASP A 556 -20.16 7.50 12.12
C ASP A 556 -19.47 6.49 13.03
N GLY A 557 -18.21 6.16 12.72
CA GLY A 557 -17.40 5.31 13.57
C GLY A 557 -17.19 5.88 14.98
N TRP A 558 -16.91 7.18 15.10
CA TRP A 558 -16.76 7.81 16.40
C TRP A 558 -18.04 7.78 17.23
N VAL A 559 -19.16 8.20 16.64
CA VAL A 559 -20.46 8.18 17.31
C VAL A 559 -20.82 6.76 17.77
N ALA A 560 -20.53 5.76 16.94
CA ALA A 560 -20.80 4.36 17.24
C ALA A 560 -19.92 3.82 18.39
N VAL A 561 -18.66 4.22 18.44
CA VAL A 561 -17.71 3.79 19.48
C VAL A 561 -17.93 4.52 20.81
N THR A 562 -18.14 5.84 20.80
CA THR A 562 -18.22 6.66 22.01
C THR A 562 -19.62 6.76 22.61
N GLN A 563 -20.68 6.48 21.82
CA GLN A 563 -22.09 6.60 22.23
C GLN A 563 -22.40 7.81 23.12
N PRO A 564 -22.23 9.05 22.61
CA PRO A 564 -22.42 10.24 23.42
C PRO A 564 -23.86 10.27 23.98
N GLU A 565 -23.98 10.62 25.27
CA GLU A 565 -25.28 10.60 25.95
C GLU A 565 -26.30 11.53 25.25
N GLY A 566 -27.46 10.98 24.89
CA GLY A 566 -28.52 11.73 24.22
C GLY A 566 -28.26 12.05 22.74
N TRP A 567 -27.20 11.50 22.13
CA TRP A 567 -26.87 11.72 20.72
C TRP A 567 -27.93 11.10 19.80
N THR A 568 -28.33 11.84 18.77
CA THR A 568 -29.31 11.40 17.78
C THR A 568 -28.74 11.39 16.36
N SER A 569 -29.41 10.72 15.42
CA SER A 569 -29.04 10.78 14.00
C SER A 569 -29.07 12.21 13.44
N THR A 570 -29.95 13.07 13.96
CA THR A 570 -29.99 14.50 13.59
C THR A 570 -28.71 15.22 14.00
N ASP A 571 -28.12 14.85 15.14
CA ASP A 571 -26.85 15.41 15.60
C ASP A 571 -25.69 14.97 14.71
N THR A 572 -25.67 13.69 14.32
CA THR A 572 -24.69 13.18 13.35
C THR A 572 -24.74 13.97 12.05
N GLU A 573 -25.93 14.16 11.46
CA GLU A 573 -26.05 14.89 10.19
C GLU A 573 -25.68 16.38 10.31
N ARG A 574 -26.00 17.01 11.45
CA ARG A 574 -25.58 18.39 11.73
C ARG A 574 -24.06 18.50 11.80
N VAL A 575 -23.40 17.55 12.47
CA VAL A 575 -21.93 17.51 12.56
C VAL A 575 -21.30 17.19 11.21
N ARG A 576 -21.87 16.25 10.44
CA ARG A 576 -21.40 15.92 9.09
C ARG A 576 -21.39 17.15 8.19
N PHE A 577 -22.50 17.91 8.17
CA PHE A 577 -22.58 19.15 7.42
C PHE A 577 -21.50 20.18 7.82
N ALA A 578 -21.20 20.28 9.12
CA ALA A 578 -20.15 21.16 9.61
C ALA A 578 -18.75 20.68 9.16
N LEU A 579 -18.47 19.37 9.17
CA LEU A 579 -17.22 18.79 8.70
C LEU A 579 -17.01 19.03 7.20
N GLU A 580 -18.04 18.82 6.39
CA GLU A 580 -18.00 19.08 4.94
C GLU A 580 -17.71 20.56 4.63
N ALA A 581 -18.32 21.48 5.40
CA ALA A 581 -18.05 22.91 5.28
C ALA A 581 -16.60 23.28 5.67
N LEU A 582 -16.05 22.61 6.69
CA LEU A 582 -14.65 22.79 7.11
C LEU A 582 -13.66 22.27 6.06
N ALA A 583 -13.93 21.11 5.47
CA ALA A 583 -13.10 20.53 4.40
C ALA A 583 -12.95 21.50 3.22
N GLY A 584 -14.03 22.22 2.86
CA GLY A 584 -14.00 23.24 1.81
C GLY A 584 -13.14 24.48 2.12
N THR A 585 -12.86 24.77 3.40
CA THR A 585 -12.16 26.00 3.83
C THR A 585 -10.74 25.75 4.33
N GLN A 586 -10.46 24.59 4.94
CA GLN A 586 -9.15 24.26 5.53
C GLN A 586 -8.22 23.51 4.57
N GLY A 587 -8.67 23.27 3.33
CA GLY A 587 -7.95 22.54 2.30
C GLY A 587 -8.11 21.03 2.41
N PRO A 588 -7.55 20.26 1.46
CA PRO A 588 -7.76 18.83 1.37
C PRO A 588 -7.25 18.08 2.63
N GLU A 589 -7.93 16.96 2.92
CA GLU A 589 -7.61 16.03 3.99
C GLU A 589 -6.24 15.36 3.76
N LYS A 590 -6.01 14.85 2.54
CA LYS A 590 -4.79 14.16 2.10
C LYS A 590 -4.09 14.86 0.94
#